data_AF-A0A7X5Q5X0-F1
#
_entry.id   AF-A0A7X5Q5X0-F1
#
_cell.length_a   1.000
_cell.length_b   1.000
_cell.length_c   1.000
_cell.angle_alpha   90.00
_cell.angle_beta   90.00
_cell.angle_gamma   90.00
#
_symmetry.space_group_name_H-M   'P 1'
#
loop_
_entity.id
_entity.type
_entity.pdbx_description
1 polymer ?
#
loop_
_entity_poly.entity_id
_entity_poly.type
_entity_poly.pdbx_seq_one_letter_code
_entity_poly.pdbx_strand_id
1 'polypeptide(L)' 'PKRLPKKGILGIKNIWDAGSGSVDFWFGGAAMIIEEVENGRRYWCNDGHPDENFDDIVFTVRKIT' A
#
# COMPACT_ATOMS: atom_id res chain seq x y z
N PRO A 1 -12.20 11.65 -3.46
CA PRO A 1 -12.70 11.62 -2.06
C PRO A 1 -11.99 10.58 -1.20
N LYS A 2 -11.34 11.00 -0.09
CA LYS A 2 -10.75 10.13 0.94
C LYS A 2 -11.87 9.41 1.72
N ARG A 3 -12.56 8.46 1.09
CA ARG A 3 -13.61 7.67 1.75
C ARG A 3 -12.90 6.76 2.76
N LEU A 4 -13.09 7.05 4.04
CA LEU A 4 -12.61 6.20 5.11
C LEU A 4 -13.27 4.81 4.99
N PRO A 5 -12.54 3.73 5.31
CA PRO A 5 -13.14 2.40 5.35
C PRO A 5 -14.28 2.37 6.39
N LYS A 6 -15.25 1.47 6.19
CA LYS A 6 -16.33 1.25 7.16
C LYS A 6 -15.74 0.78 8.50
N LYS A 7 -16.46 0.99 9.60
CA LYS A 7 -16.05 0.50 10.93
C LYS A 7 -15.70 -1.00 10.86
N GLY A 8 -14.54 -1.36 11.40
CA GLY A 8 -14.03 -2.74 11.40
C GLY A 8 -13.32 -3.17 10.11
N ILE A 9 -13.18 -2.29 9.11
CA ILE A 9 -12.42 -2.55 7.89
C ILE A 9 -11.09 -1.79 7.95
N LEU A 10 -9.99 -2.48 7.69
CA LEU A 10 -8.68 -1.88 7.48
C LEU A 10 -8.44 -1.73 5.96
N GLY A 11 -8.15 -0.52 5.51
CA GLY A 11 -7.75 -0.25 4.13
C GLY A 11 -6.31 0.24 4.09
N ILE A 12 -5.48 -0.40 3.27
CA ILE A 12 -4.05 -0.10 3.10
C ILE A 12 -3.83 0.36 1.66
N LYS A 13 -3.01 1.40 1.47
CA LYS A 13 -2.72 1.98 0.17
C LYS A 13 -1.26 2.41 0.10
N ASN A 14 -0.62 2.17 -1.04
CA ASN A 14 0.69 2.72 -1.38
C ASN A 14 0.43 4.03 -2.11
N ILE A 15 0.93 5.14 -1.58
CA ILE A 15 0.64 6.48 -2.05
C ILE A 15 1.87 7.37 -1.87
N TRP A 16 2.10 8.27 -2.83
CA TRP A 16 3.24 9.18 -2.81
C TRP A 16 2.78 10.63 -2.81
N ASP A 17 3.52 11.48 -2.09
CA ASP A 17 3.42 12.93 -2.24
C ASP A 17 4.60 13.38 -3.11
N ALA A 18 4.32 13.86 -4.32
CA ALA A 18 5.34 14.35 -5.25
C ALA A 18 5.82 15.79 -4.92
N GLY A 19 5.62 16.25 -3.67
CA GLY A 19 5.98 17.58 -3.20
C GLY A 19 4.90 18.64 -3.42
N SER A 20 3.66 18.22 -3.73
CA SER A 20 2.51 19.13 -3.96
C SER A 20 1.60 19.23 -2.74
N GLY A 21 1.83 18.43 -1.69
CA GLY A 21 0.94 18.35 -0.53
C GLY A 21 -0.38 17.62 -0.83
N SER A 22 -0.53 17.07 -2.04
CA SER A 22 -1.67 16.30 -2.49
C SER A 22 -1.24 14.92 -2.93
N VAL A 23 -2.07 13.94 -2.59
CA VAL A 23 -1.77 12.53 -2.79
C VAL A 23 -2.74 11.99 -3.84
N ASP A 24 -2.27 11.88 -5.07
CA ASP A 24 -3.07 11.37 -6.19
C ASP A 24 -2.87 9.86 -6.32
N PHE A 25 -3.97 9.10 -6.27
CA PHE A 25 -3.94 7.66 -6.54
C PHE A 25 -3.54 7.45 -8.00
N TRP A 26 -2.57 6.56 -8.24
CA TRP A 26 -1.98 6.28 -9.57
C TRP A 26 -1.10 7.40 -10.16
N PHE A 27 -0.82 8.46 -9.41
CA PHE A 27 0.16 9.45 -9.84
C PHE A 27 1.57 8.91 -9.65
N GLY A 28 2.36 8.91 -10.72
CA GLY A 28 3.77 8.50 -10.70
C GLY A 28 4.03 6.99 -10.69
N GLY A 29 3.03 6.12 -10.50
CA GLY A 29 3.24 4.66 -10.50
C GLY A 29 3.28 3.99 -9.13
N ALA A 30 2.74 4.62 -8.08
CA ALA A 30 2.55 3.96 -6.78
C ALA A 30 1.70 2.69 -6.91
N ALA A 31 2.31 1.53 -6.66
CA ALA A 31 1.73 0.22 -6.87
C ALA A 31 2.05 -0.73 -5.71
N MET A 32 1.26 -1.79 -5.56
CA MET A 32 1.54 -2.84 -4.59
C MET A 32 1.10 -4.20 -5.12
N ILE A 33 1.85 -5.23 -4.74
CA ILE A 33 1.44 -6.63 -4.88
C ILE A 33 0.96 -7.10 -3.50
N ILE A 34 -0.20 -7.78 -3.49
CA ILE A 34 -0.79 -8.33 -2.28
C ILE A 34 -0.70 -9.86 -2.35
N GLU A 35 -0.03 -10.44 -1.36
CA GLU A 35 0.07 -11.88 -1.14
C GLU A 35 -0.83 -12.24 0.05
N GLU A 36 -1.79 -13.14 -0.14
CA GLU A 36 -2.58 -13.70 0.97
C GLU A 36 -1.69 -14.67 1.76
N VAL A 37 -1.66 -14.52 3.10
CA VAL A 37 -0.89 -15.40 3.99
C VAL A 37 -1.80 -15.91 5.10
N GLU A 38 -1.32 -16.86 5.91
CA GLU A 38 -2.10 -17.35 7.05
C GLU A 38 -2.50 -16.19 7.97
N ASN A 39 -3.82 -16.02 8.14
CA ASN A 39 -4.44 -15.04 9.03
C ASN A 39 -4.02 -13.57 8.75
N GLY A 40 -3.74 -13.23 7.49
CA GLY A 40 -3.29 -11.90 7.12
C GLY A 40 -2.95 -11.72 5.66
N ARG A 41 -2.27 -10.60 5.37
CA ARG A 41 -1.77 -10.24 4.03
C ARG A 41 -0.37 -9.70 4.13
N ARG A 42 0.47 -10.03 3.14
CA ARG A 42 1.74 -9.38 2.90
C ARG A 42 1.62 -8.41 1.74
N TYR A 43 2.22 -7.24 1.91
CA TYR A 43 2.20 -6.14 0.96
C TYR A 43 3.63 -5.89 0.51
N TRP A 44 3.83 -5.91 -0.81
CA TRP A 44 5.08 -5.62 -1.50
C TRP A 44 4.86 -4.31 -2.25
N CYS A 45 5.47 -3.23 -1.81
CA CYS A 45 5.24 -1.88 -2.34
C CYS A 45 6.50 -1.41 -3.07
N ASN A 46 6.32 -0.74 -4.21
CA ASN A 46 7.41 0.04 -4.79
C ASN A 46 7.57 1.39 -4.05
N ASP A 47 8.77 1.93 -4.10
CA ASP A 47 9.18 3.10 -3.29
C ASP A 47 9.28 4.42 -4.09
N GLY A 48 9.05 4.35 -5.41
CA GLY A 48 9.13 5.50 -6.31
C GLY A 48 10.35 5.51 -7.22
N HIS A 49 11.28 4.56 -7.06
CA HIS A 49 12.41 4.38 -7.95
C HIS A 49 12.08 3.53 -9.18
N PRO A 50 12.86 3.67 -10.27
CA PRO A 50 12.62 2.95 -11.53
C PRO A 50 13.12 1.50 -11.45
N ASP A 51 12.49 0.71 -10.60
CA ASP A 51 12.61 -0.74 -10.59
C ASP A 51 11.25 -1.39 -10.32
N GLU A 52 11.13 -2.66 -10.73
CA GLU A 52 9.87 -3.40 -10.74
C GLU A 52 9.90 -4.62 -9.79
N ASN A 53 10.79 -4.63 -8.79
CA ASN A 53 10.96 -5.81 -7.91
C ASN A 53 10.02 -5.79 -6.68
N PHE A 54 9.50 -4.63 -6.28
CA PHE A 54 8.62 -4.43 -5.12
C PHE A 54 9.20 -4.92 -3.79
N ASP A 55 10.53 -4.91 -3.60
CA ASP A 55 11.19 -5.50 -2.42
C ASP A 55 11.70 -4.47 -1.39
N ASP A 56 11.65 -3.17 -1.67
CA ASP A 56 12.10 -2.12 -0.75
C ASP A 56 11.21 -1.97 0.49
N ILE A 57 9.89 -2.00 0.29
CA ILE A 57 8.91 -1.82 1.36
C ILE A 57 8.00 -3.05 1.40
N VAL A 58 8.36 -3.97 2.29
CA VAL A 58 7.62 -5.22 2.51
C VAL A 58 7.13 -5.30 3.95
N PHE A 59 5.83 -5.50 4.13
CA PHE A 59 5.26 -5.68 5.46
C PHE A 59 4.09 -6.64 5.47
N THR A 60 3.81 -7.21 6.64
CA THR A 60 2.71 -8.15 6.85
C THR A 60 1.75 -7.63 7.90
N VAL A 61 0.45 -7.67 7.60
CA VAL A 61 -0.59 -7.39 8.58
C VAL A 61 -1.28 -8.69 8.93
N ARG A 62 -1.28 -9.02 10.24
CA ARG A 62 -1.93 -10.20 10.79
C ARG A 62 -3.05 -9.79 11.73
N LYS A 63 -4.14 -10.54 11.71
CA LYS A 63 -5.19 -10.40 12.74
C LYS A 63 -4.73 -11.14 13.98
N ILE A 64 -4.58 -10.45 15.10
CA ILE A 64 -4.34 -11.11 16.39
C ILE A 64 -5.70 -11.60 16.89
N THR A 65 -5.80 -12.91 17.12
CA THR A 65 -6.96 -13.57 17.73
C THR A 65 -6.76 -13.74 19.23
#